data_AF-A0A4Z0P944-F1
#
_entry.id   AF-A0A4Z0P944-F1
#
_cell.length_a   1.000
_cell.length_b   1.000
_cell.length_c   1.000
_cell.angle_alpha   90.00
_cell.angle_beta   90.00
_cell.angle_gamma   90.00
#
_symmetry.space_group_name_H-M   'P 1'
#
loop_
_entity.id
_entity.type
_entity.pdbx_description
1 polymer ?
#
loop_
_entity_poly.entity_id
_entity_poly.type
_entity_poly.pdbx_seq_one_letter_code
_entity_poly.pdbx_strand_id
1 'polypeptide(L)'
;MKNLWMLLALSLFSGHALADGTMGNGSGWCQPTSGTHDFPFSFNQTITDTDGNQTGTIVEEHWSAGGEYSAKCDCDNSDYRGSNYVLSLIHIPEP
;
A
#
# COMPACT_ATOMS: atom_id res chain seq x y z
N MET A 1 -51.65 -16.83 -7.59
CA MET A 1 -50.81 -16.39 -6.43
C MET A 1 -49.65 -17.33 -6.08
N LYS A 2 -49.61 -18.59 -6.55
CA LYS A 2 -48.50 -19.53 -6.28
C LYS A 2 -47.19 -19.18 -7.01
N ASN A 3 -47.29 -18.50 -8.16
CA ASN A 3 -46.14 -18.19 -9.01
C ASN A 3 -45.38 -16.92 -8.56
N LEU A 4 -45.96 -16.11 -7.67
CA LEU A 4 -45.34 -14.87 -7.19
C LEU A 4 -44.29 -15.14 -6.10
N TRP A 5 -44.55 -16.13 -5.23
CA TRP A 5 -43.60 -16.58 -4.21
C TRP A 5 -42.34 -17.21 -4.81
N MET A 6 -42.47 -17.85 -5.98
CA MET A 6 -41.35 -18.47 -6.68
C MET A 6 -40.42 -17.43 -7.32
N LEU A 7 -40.98 -16.32 -7.80
CA LEU A 7 -40.18 -15.20 -8.33
C LEU A 7 -39.44 -14.44 -7.23
N LEU A 8 -40.07 -14.28 -6.05
CA LEU A 8 -39.41 -13.65 -4.90
C LEU A 8 -38.24 -14.53 -4.38
N ALA A 9 -38.43 -15.85 -4.35
CA ALA A 9 -37.37 -16.79 -3.98
C ALA A 9 -36.17 -16.78 -4.95
N LEU A 10 -36.40 -16.61 -6.26
CA LEU A 10 -35.31 -16.49 -7.23
C LEU A 10 -34.50 -15.19 -7.04
N SER A 11 -35.13 -14.08 -6.63
CA SER A 11 -34.43 -12.81 -6.40
C SER A 11 -33.55 -12.78 -5.16
N LEU A 12 -33.80 -13.68 -4.19
CA LEU A 12 -33.00 -13.78 -2.96
C LEU A 12 -31.71 -14.60 -3.14
N PHE A 13 -31.61 -15.40 -4.22
CA PHE A 13 -30.40 -16.17 -4.55
C PHE A 13 -29.40 -15.42 -5.45
N SER A 14 -29.71 -14.21 -5.91
CA SER A 14 -28.80 -13.39 -6.74
C SER A 14 -27.74 -12.62 -5.92
N GLY A 15 -27.68 -12.82 -4.60
CA GLY A 15 -26.92 -11.96 -3.67
C GLY A 15 -25.56 -12.47 -3.18
N HIS A 16 -25.04 -13.61 -3.64
CA HIS A 16 -23.78 -14.20 -3.12
C HIS A 16 -22.81 -14.59 -4.23
N ALA A 17 -22.41 -13.64 -5.07
CA ALA A 17 -21.32 -13.84 -6.03
C ALA A 17 -20.24 -12.75 -5.95
N LEU A 18 -20.16 -12.03 -4.82
CA LEU A 18 -19.08 -11.08 -4.53
C LEU A 18 -18.39 -11.50 -3.23
N ALA A 19 -17.87 -12.72 -3.20
CA ALA A 19 -16.92 -13.10 -2.17
C ALA A 19 -16.00 -14.17 -2.75
N ASP A 20 -14.72 -13.81 -2.84
CA ASP A 20 -13.60 -14.75 -2.78
C ASP A 20 -13.29 -15.59 -4.03
N GLY A 21 -13.21 -14.94 -5.20
CA GLY A 21 -12.73 -15.61 -6.43
C GLY A 21 -11.97 -14.72 -7.43
N THR A 22 -11.83 -13.43 -7.16
CA THR A 22 -11.17 -12.47 -8.07
C THR A 22 -9.83 -11.96 -7.56
N MET A 23 -9.25 -12.61 -6.55
CA MET A 23 -7.80 -12.55 -6.34
C MET A 23 -7.18 -13.42 -7.44
N GLY A 24 -7.24 -12.92 -8.68
CA GLY A 24 -6.50 -13.48 -9.79
C GLY A 24 -5.04 -13.64 -9.39
N ASN A 25 -4.41 -14.63 -10.01
CA ASN A 25 -3.12 -15.22 -9.67
C ASN A 25 -1.91 -14.26 -9.91
N GLY A 26 -2.10 -12.94 -9.82
CA GLY A 26 -1.02 -11.95 -9.91
C GLY A 26 -0.25 -11.87 -8.59
N SER A 27 0.72 -12.75 -8.40
CA SER A 27 1.61 -12.81 -7.24
C SER A 27 3.01 -12.23 -7.49
N GLY A 28 3.16 -11.46 -8.57
CA GLY A 28 4.45 -10.99 -9.05
C GLY A 28 4.95 -9.72 -8.37
N TRP A 29 6.25 -9.47 -8.49
CA TRP A 29 6.87 -8.25 -7.96
C TRP A 29 6.52 -7.03 -8.81
N CYS A 30 6.37 -5.88 -8.14
CA CYS A 30 6.27 -4.58 -8.81
C CYS A 30 7.66 -3.97 -8.97
N GLN A 31 7.94 -3.41 -10.15
CA GLN A 31 9.20 -2.76 -10.48
C GLN A 31 8.95 -1.34 -10.99
N PRO A 32 9.79 -0.36 -10.61
CA PRO A 32 9.63 1.00 -11.10
C PRO A 32 9.96 1.09 -12.61
N THR A 33 9.21 1.90 -13.36
CA THR A 33 9.38 1.99 -14.82
C THR A 33 10.56 2.86 -15.26
N SER A 34 11.02 3.74 -14.38
CA SER A 34 12.10 4.71 -14.65
C SER A 34 13.28 4.60 -13.69
N GLY A 35 13.42 3.44 -13.02
CA GLY A 35 14.40 3.24 -11.94
C GLY A 35 13.88 3.65 -10.56
N THR A 36 14.66 3.39 -9.52
CA THR A 36 14.31 3.73 -8.13
C THR A 36 13.99 5.22 -8.01
N HIS A 37 12.87 5.55 -7.38
CA HIS A 37 12.49 6.92 -7.10
C HIS A 37 12.95 7.29 -5.69
N ASP A 38 13.86 8.25 -5.59
CA ASP A 38 14.41 8.72 -4.33
C ASP A 38 13.60 9.90 -3.81
N PHE A 39 13.17 9.80 -2.54
CA PHE A 39 12.50 10.89 -1.83
C PHE A 39 13.50 11.56 -0.87
N PRO A 40 14.20 12.63 -1.28
CA PRO A 40 15.13 13.32 -0.39
C PRO A 40 14.35 14.05 0.71
N PHE A 41 14.79 13.87 1.95
CA PHE A 41 14.34 14.67 3.08
C PHE A 41 15.55 15.25 3.81
N SER A 42 15.43 16.48 4.30
CA SER A 42 16.48 17.14 5.08
C SER A 42 16.00 17.29 6.51
N PHE A 43 16.87 16.96 7.45
CA PHE A 43 16.64 17.12 8.89
C PHE A 43 17.70 18.07 9.44
N ASN A 44 17.26 19.20 9.99
CA ASN A 44 18.11 20.19 10.63
C ASN A 44 17.43 20.70 11.91
N GLN A 45 17.69 20.02 13.02
CA GLN A 45 17.23 20.41 14.35
C GLN A 45 18.40 20.92 15.20
N THR A 46 18.11 21.94 16.01
CA THR A 46 19.04 22.45 17.02
C THR A 46 18.50 22.16 18.42
N ILE A 47 19.24 21.40 19.21
CA ILE A 47 18.93 21.18 20.62
C ILE A 47 19.42 22.39 21.40
N THR A 48 18.50 23.28 21.81
CA THR A 48 18.83 24.52 22.52
C THR A 48 18.94 24.35 24.03
N ASP A 49 18.33 23.29 24.57
CA ASP A 49 18.39 22.97 26.00
C ASP A 49 19.48 21.92 26.27
N THR A 50 20.47 22.29 27.08
CA THR A 50 21.57 21.41 27.46
C THR A 50 21.12 20.21 28.28
N ASP A 51 19.99 20.30 29.00
CA ASP A 51 19.40 19.17 29.73
C ASP A 51 18.80 18.13 28.76
N GLY A 52 18.48 18.55 27.52
CA GLY A 52 18.04 17.67 26.44
C GLY A 52 19.19 16.93 25.74
N ASN A 53 20.45 17.28 26.00
CA ASN A 53 21.61 16.57 25.45
C ASN A 53 22.01 15.40 26.36
N GLN A 54 21.08 14.47 26.53
CA GLN A 54 21.29 13.27 27.34
C GLN A 54 20.92 12.01 26.57
N THR A 55 21.59 10.92 26.92
CA THR A 55 21.32 9.59 26.35
C THR A 55 19.85 9.23 26.50
N GLY A 56 19.25 8.73 25.41
CA GLY A 56 17.85 8.31 25.39
C GLY A 56 16.86 9.42 25.04
N THR A 57 17.32 10.64 24.79
CA THR A 57 16.47 11.70 24.24
C THR A 57 16.04 11.34 22.82
N ILE A 58 14.73 11.36 22.56
CA ILE A 58 14.15 11.11 21.24
C ILE A 58 13.80 12.46 20.62
N VAL A 59 14.32 12.71 19.41
CA VAL A 59 13.92 13.85 18.58
C VAL A 59 12.97 13.30 17.53
N GLU A 60 11.69 13.61 17.66
CA GLU A 60 10.67 13.19 16.70
C GLU A 60 10.68 14.08 15.47
N GLU A 61 10.50 13.48 14.31
CA GLU A 61 10.48 14.17 13.04
C GLU A 61 9.35 13.70 12.16
N HIS A 62 8.77 14.66 11.43
CA HIS A 62 7.73 14.42 10.46
C HIS A 62 8.16 14.99 9.13
N TRP A 63 8.16 14.13 8.12
CA TRP A 63 8.41 14.53 6.74
C TRP A 63 7.22 14.12 5.88
N SER A 64 6.94 14.93 4.86
CA SER A 64 6.01 14.60 3.80
C SER A 64 6.71 14.89 2.49
N ALA A 65 7.08 13.83 1.77
CA ALA A 65 7.56 13.96 0.42
C ALA A 65 6.36 13.83 -0.52
N GLY A 66 6.13 14.87 -1.33
CA GLY A 66 5.21 14.77 -2.45
C GLY A 66 5.85 14.00 -3.61
N GLY A 67 5.05 13.74 -4.64
CA GLY A 67 5.52 13.12 -5.87
C GLY A 67 4.70 11.91 -6.27
N GLU A 68 4.69 11.63 -7.57
CA GLU A 68 4.12 10.41 -8.14
C GLU A 68 5.23 9.66 -8.86
N TYR A 69 5.22 8.34 -8.74
CA TYR A 69 6.12 7.47 -9.45
C TYR A 69 5.33 6.31 -10.05
N SER A 70 5.80 5.86 -11.21
CA SER A 70 5.16 4.78 -11.97
C SER A 70 5.87 3.46 -11.71
N ALA A 71 5.07 2.42 -11.45
CA ALA A 71 5.53 1.05 -11.32
C ALA A 71 4.68 0.13 -12.19
N LYS A 72 5.29 -0.98 -12.62
CA LYS A 72 4.61 -2.06 -13.32
C LYS A 72 4.75 -3.33 -12.49
N CYS A 73 3.64 -4.02 -12.28
CA CYS A 73 3.61 -5.29 -11.56
C CYS A 73 3.54 -6.46 -12.53
N ASP A 74 4.18 -7.55 -12.16
CA ASP A 74 4.04 -8.83 -12.86
C ASP A 74 2.71 -9.49 -12.49
N CYS A 75 1.90 -9.79 -13.50
CA CYS A 75 0.52 -10.23 -13.38
C CYS A 75 0.28 -11.38 -14.35
N ASP A 76 -0.39 -12.44 -13.88
CA ASP A 76 -0.72 -13.61 -14.71
C ASP A 76 -1.70 -13.31 -15.85
N ASN A 77 -2.46 -12.21 -15.76
CA ASN A 77 -3.31 -11.74 -16.85
C ASN A 77 -3.32 -10.21 -16.95
N SER A 78 -3.49 -9.70 -18.17
CA SER A 78 -3.46 -8.26 -18.48
C SER A 78 -4.65 -7.46 -17.91
N ASP A 79 -5.73 -8.14 -17.54
CA ASP A 79 -6.94 -7.55 -16.97
C ASP A 79 -7.01 -7.66 -15.43
N TYR A 80 -5.96 -8.20 -14.79
CA TYR A 80 -5.94 -8.37 -13.35
C TYR A 80 -6.09 -7.03 -12.64
N ARG A 81 -6.97 -7.02 -11.62
CA ARG A 81 -7.16 -5.91 -10.70
C ARG A 81 -7.07 -6.42 -9.29
N GLY A 82 -6.16 -5.86 -8.51
CA GLY A 82 -5.93 -6.23 -7.11
C GLY A 82 -5.25 -5.09 -6.35
N SER A 83 -5.11 -5.31 -5.04
CA SER A 83 -4.36 -4.41 -4.16
C SER A 83 -2.86 -4.63 -4.35
N ASN A 84 -2.10 -3.54 -4.26
CA ASN A 84 -0.64 -3.60 -4.16
C ASN A 84 -0.23 -3.61 -2.69
N TYR A 85 0.76 -4.44 -2.36
CA TYR A 85 1.37 -4.49 -1.03
C TYR A 85 2.78 -3.93 -1.12
N VAL A 86 3.20 -3.19 -0.08
CA VAL A 86 4.52 -2.54 -0.01
C VAL A 86 5.35 -3.10 1.14
N LEU A 87 6.64 -3.29 0.90
CA LEU A 87 7.63 -3.64 1.91
C LEU A 87 8.59 -2.45 2.07
N SER A 88 8.79 -2.01 3.30
CA SER A 88 9.77 -0.98 3.64
C SER A 88 10.96 -1.62 4.34
N LEU A 89 12.16 -1.39 3.81
CA LEU A 89 13.42 -1.84 4.39
C LEU A 89 14.25 -0.61 4.77
N ILE A 90 14.89 -0.66 5.94
CA ILE A 90 15.73 0.42 6.44
C ILE A 90 17.18 0.12 6.03
N HIS A 91 17.78 1.06 5.30
CA HIS A 91 19.22 1.06 5.03
C HIS A 91 19.87 2.16 5.86
N ILE A 92 20.71 1.77 6.82
CA ILE A 92 21.53 2.69 7.60
C ILE A 92 22.94 2.63 7.00
N PRO A 93 23.38 3.65 6.24
CA PRO A 93 24.74 3.68 5.73
C PRO A 93 25.72 3.73 6.91
N GLU A 94 26.80 2.95 6.83
CA GLU A 94 27.87 3.04 7.83
C GLU A 94 28.57 4.41 7.74
N PRO A 95 29.01 4.98 8.87
CA PRO A 95 29.62 6.30 8.95
C PRO A 95 30.99 6.41 8.28
#